data_AF-A0A842KX38-F1
#
_entry.id   AF-A0A842KX38-F1
#
_cell.length_a   1.000
_cell.length_b   1.000
_cell.length_c   1.000
_cell.angle_alpha   90.00
_cell.angle_beta   90.00
_cell.angle_gamma   90.00
#
_symmetry.space_group_name_H-M   'P 1'
#
loop_
_entity.id
_entity.type
_entity.pdbx_description
1 polymer ?
#
loop_
_entity_poly.entity_id
_entity_poly.type
_entity_poly.pdbx_seq_one_letter_code
_entity_poly.pdbx_strand_id
1 'polypeptide(L)'
;MRMEERLRIKLIVDRNAVKRHIFLPSNIEVWTVVGDECDYLVNEKPLFCTCKDFYYLCLIKKRKRMCYHLKALSLAKRKGKYTTYYFNDEELNLFIKLIFSNLK
;
A
#
# COMPACT_ATOMS: atom_id res chain seq x y z
N MET A 1 2.82 -12.20 -15.95
CA MET A 1 3.26 -11.89 -14.56
C MET A 1 4.00 -13.10 -14.03
N ARG A 2 5.20 -12.93 -13.48
CA ARG A 2 6.04 -14.04 -12.99
C ARG A 2 5.33 -14.79 -11.85
N MET A 3 5.58 -16.10 -11.71
CA MET A 3 4.94 -16.97 -10.70
C MET A 3 5.12 -16.42 -9.28
N GLU A 4 6.33 -16.00 -8.93
CA GLU A 4 6.68 -15.42 -7.62
C GLU A 4 5.85 -14.17 -7.28
N GLU A 5 5.64 -13.28 -8.27
CA GLU A 5 4.85 -12.05 -8.07
C GLU A 5 3.40 -12.38 -7.73
N ARG A 6 2.83 -13.43 -8.36
CA ARG A 6 1.47 -13.92 -8.05
C ARG A 6 1.38 -14.47 -6.64
N LEU A 7 2.38 -15.23 -6.20
CA LEU A 7 2.43 -15.81 -4.86
C LEU A 7 2.50 -14.71 -3.78
N ARG A 8 3.34 -13.68 -3.98
CA ARG A 8 3.41 -12.52 -3.06
C ARG A 8 2.08 -11.80 -2.94
N ILE A 9 1.42 -11.52 -4.08
CA ILE A 9 0.10 -10.87 -4.09
C ILE A 9 -0.92 -11.71 -3.30
N LYS A 10 -0.95 -13.02 -3.54
CA LYS A 10 -1.84 -13.93 -2.83
C LYS A 10 -1.55 -13.92 -1.32
N LEU A 11 -0.29 -13.99 -0.92
CA LEU A 11 0.13 -13.98 0.48
C LEU A 11 -0.31 -12.71 1.21
N ILE A 12 -0.09 -11.54 0.59
CA ILE A 12 -0.52 -10.25 1.15
C ILE A 12 -2.03 -10.24 1.40
N VAL A 13 -2.80 -10.67 0.40
CA VAL A 13 -4.26 -10.66 0.47
C VAL A 13 -4.76 -11.69 1.49
N ASP A 14 -4.20 -12.89 1.53
CA ASP A 14 -4.65 -13.94 2.44
C ASP A 14 -4.27 -13.68 3.90
N ARG A 15 -3.21 -12.91 4.14
CA ARG A 15 -2.80 -12.47 5.49
C ARG A 15 -3.48 -11.17 5.96
N ASN A 16 -4.43 -10.62 5.21
CA ASN A 16 -5.02 -9.29 5.51
C ASN A 16 -3.96 -8.19 5.69
N ALA A 17 -2.85 -8.28 4.95
CA ALA A 17 -1.72 -7.35 4.99
C ALA A 17 -2.00 -6.03 4.23
N VAL A 18 -3.26 -5.73 3.93
CA VAL A 18 -3.70 -4.45 3.38
C VAL A 18 -4.48 -3.72 4.47
N LYS A 19 -4.06 -2.50 4.77
CA LYS A 19 -4.64 -1.67 5.84
C LYS A 19 -5.24 -0.40 5.26
N ARG A 20 -6.44 -0.07 5.72
CA ARG A 20 -7.15 1.19 5.46
C ARG A 20 -7.13 2.01 6.74
N HIS A 21 -6.59 3.21 6.69
CA HIS A 21 -6.50 4.13 7.83
C HIS A 21 -7.40 5.33 7.53
N ILE A 22 -8.38 5.60 8.39
CA ILE A 22 -9.33 6.71 8.23
C ILE A 22 -9.07 7.71 9.35
N PHE A 23 -8.74 8.94 9.00
CA PHE A 23 -8.54 10.05 9.93
C PHE A 23 -9.82 10.89 10.00
N LEU A 24 -10.28 11.14 11.22
CA LEU A 24 -11.53 11.86 11.50
C LEU A 24 -11.24 13.18 12.24
N PRO A 25 -12.05 14.22 12.00
CA PRO A 25 -13.29 14.23 11.20
C PRO A 25 -13.10 14.42 9.68
N SER A 26 -11.90 14.68 9.19
CA SER A 26 -11.66 14.99 7.77
C SER A 26 -12.05 13.89 6.78
N ASN A 27 -12.19 12.64 7.23
CA ASN A 27 -12.31 11.43 6.40
C ASN A 27 -11.13 11.26 5.43
N ILE A 28 -9.93 11.72 5.82
CA ILE A 28 -8.72 11.41 5.06
C ILE A 28 -8.48 9.90 5.11
N GLU A 29 -8.41 9.28 3.94
CA GLU A 29 -8.20 7.84 3.78
C GLU A 29 -6.78 7.57 3.28
N VAL A 30 -6.03 6.80 4.06
CA VAL A 30 -4.66 6.39 3.74
C VAL A 30 -4.59 4.87 3.66
N TRP A 31 -3.94 4.34 2.63
CA TRP A 31 -3.78 2.90 2.45
C TRP A 31 -2.33 2.47 2.59
N THR A 32 -2.10 1.39 3.33
CA THR A 32 -0.79 0.73 3.40
C THR A 32 -0.86 -0.74 3.03
N VAL A 33 0.24 -1.26 2.48
CA VAL A 33 0.45 -2.69 2.25
C VAL A 33 1.68 -3.11 3.02
N VAL A 34 1.53 -4.07 3.93
CA VAL A 34 2.64 -4.66 4.68
C VAL A 34 3.48 -5.48 3.71
N GLY A 35 4.73 -5.10 3.53
CA GLY A 35 5.72 -5.88 2.80
C GLY A 35 6.68 -6.60 3.73
N ASP A 36 7.73 -7.18 3.13
CA ASP A 36 8.72 -7.96 3.88
C ASP A 36 9.61 -7.09 4.79
N GLU A 37 9.84 -5.82 4.41
CA GLU A 37 10.76 -4.91 5.10
C GLU A 37 10.06 -3.81 5.91
N CYS A 38 8.93 -3.31 5.41
CA CYS A 38 8.16 -2.21 5.99
C CYS A 38 6.74 -2.14 5.41
N ASP A 39 5.92 -1.24 5.96
CA ASP A 39 4.62 -0.88 5.40
C ASP A 39 4.81 0.14 4.27
N TYR A 40 4.29 -0.16 3.09
CA TYR A 40 4.34 0.73 1.94
C TYR A 40 3.06 1.54 1.83
N LEU A 41 3.18 2.86 1.74
CA LEU A 41 2.09 3.75 1.37
C LEU A 41 1.71 3.49 -0.09
N VAL A 42 0.42 3.29 -0.34
CA VAL A 42 -0.12 2.93 -1.66
C VAL A 42 -1.36 3.74 -2.00
N ASN A 43 -1.54 4.05 -3.28
CA ASN A 43 -2.76 4.66 -3.79
C ASN A 43 -3.04 4.18 -5.21
N GLU A 44 -4.31 3.96 -5.55
CA GLU A 44 -4.72 3.57 -6.90
C GLU A 44 -5.06 4.75 -7.80
N LYS A 45 -5.41 5.91 -7.20
CA LYS A 45 -5.85 7.11 -7.92
C LYS A 45 -5.33 8.38 -7.23
N PRO A 46 -4.21 8.96 -7.69
CA PRO A 46 -3.31 8.45 -8.74
C PRO A 46 -2.60 7.15 -8.32
N LEU A 47 -2.11 6.38 -9.30
CA LEU A 47 -1.25 5.22 -9.03
C LEU A 47 0.01 5.70 -8.32
N PHE A 48 0.25 5.21 -7.10
CA PHE A 48 1.42 5.54 -6.29
C PHE A 48 1.77 4.39 -5.34
N CYS A 49 3.06 4.12 -5.18
CA CYS A 49 3.56 3.25 -4.12
C CYS A 49 4.96 3.70 -3.71
N THR A 50 5.26 3.68 -2.41
CA THR A 50 6.59 4.04 -1.90
C THR A 50 7.69 3.00 -2.16
N CYS A 51 7.37 1.84 -2.74
CA CYS A 51 8.39 0.83 -3.00
C CYS A 51 9.32 1.20 -4.17
N LYS A 52 10.58 0.74 -4.09
CA LYS A 52 11.62 0.98 -5.12
C LYS A 52 11.19 0.50 -6.52
N ASP A 53 10.47 -0.63 -6.60
CA ASP A 53 9.96 -1.16 -7.86
C ASP A 53 8.98 -0.21 -8.55
N PHE A 54 8.13 0.50 -7.80
CA PHE A 54 7.24 1.48 -8.38
C PHE A 54 8.03 2.66 -8.95
N TYR A 55 8.93 3.22 -8.14
CA TYR A 55 9.78 4.33 -8.56
C TYR A 55 10.62 3.98 -9.79
N TYR A 56 11.38 2.88 -9.75
CA TYR A 56 12.31 2.54 -10.82
C TYR A 56 11.61 1.95 -12.05
N LEU A 57 10.74 0.95 -11.88
CA LEU A 57 10.15 0.23 -13.02
C LEU A 57 8.91 0.90 -13.59
N CYS A 58 8.14 1.62 -12.76
CA CYS A 58 6.90 2.27 -13.22
C CYS A 58 7.12 3.73 -13.62
N LEU A 59 7.83 4.52 -12.80
CA LEU A 59 8.06 5.94 -13.10
C LEU A 59 9.25 6.17 -14.04
N ILE A 60 10.45 5.68 -13.68
CA ILE A 60 11.68 5.95 -14.44
C ILE A 60 11.71 5.15 -15.75
N LYS A 61 11.65 3.82 -15.65
CA LYS A 61 11.83 2.94 -16.82
C LYS A 61 10.55 2.72 -17.61
N LYS A 62 9.37 3.02 -17.04
CA LYS A 62 8.05 2.78 -17.64
C LYS A 62 7.86 1.36 -18.21
N ARG A 63 8.52 0.36 -17.60
CA ARG A 63 8.50 -1.05 -18.01
C ARG A 63 7.34 -1.83 -17.39
N LYS A 64 6.76 -1.33 -16.30
CA LYS A 64 5.58 -1.90 -15.64
C LYS A 64 4.59 -0.77 -15.34
N ARG A 65 3.29 -1.07 -15.40
CA ARG A 65 2.24 -0.09 -15.05
C ARG A 65 1.97 -0.02 -13.55
N MET A 66 2.17 -1.13 -12.83
CA MET A 66 1.90 -1.26 -11.39
C MET A 66 2.92 -2.21 -10.76
N CYS A 67 3.39 -1.88 -9.55
CA CYS A 67 4.11 -2.81 -8.68
C CYS A 67 3.14 -3.86 -8.11
N TYR A 68 3.68 -4.91 -7.47
CA TYR A 68 2.84 -5.96 -6.92
C TYR A 68 2.02 -5.49 -5.70
N HIS A 69 2.47 -4.49 -4.95
CA HIS A 69 1.68 -3.89 -3.85
C HIS A 69 0.38 -3.26 -4.36
N LEU A 70 0.44 -2.50 -5.46
CA LEU A 70 -0.75 -1.91 -6.09
C LEU A 70 -1.71 -2.98 -6.60
N LYS A 71 -1.18 -4.09 -7.14
CA LYS A 71 -2.00 -5.23 -7.55
C LYS A 71 -2.64 -5.94 -6.35
N ALA A 72 -1.92 -6.05 -5.24
CA ALA A 72 -2.43 -6.62 -4.00
C ALA A 72 -3.53 -5.75 -3.39
N LEU A 73 -3.34 -4.42 -3.34
CA LEU A 73 -4.38 -3.46 -2.94
C LEU A 73 -5.66 -3.63 -3.77
N SER A 74 -5.53 -3.68 -5.09
CA SER A 74 -6.67 -3.86 -6.00
C SER A 74 -7.40 -5.18 -5.80
N LEU A 75 -6.66 -6.26 -5.53
CA LEU A 75 -7.25 -7.57 -5.23
C LEU A 75 -7.91 -7.60 -3.85
N ALA A 76 -7.27 -7.03 -2.83
CA ALA A 76 -7.78 -6.92 -1.47
C ALA A 76 -9.09 -6.15 -1.42
N LYS A 77 -9.15 -4.97 -2.06
CA LYS A 77 -10.38 -4.17 -2.16
C LYS A 77 -11.53 -4.93 -2.81
N ARG A 78 -11.28 -5.56 -3.97
CA ARG A 78 -12.30 -6.39 -4.64
C ARG A 78 -12.79 -7.57 -3.81
N LYS A 79 -11.92 -8.14 -2.97
CA LYS A 79 -12.26 -9.28 -2.10
C LYS A 79 -12.74 -8.88 -0.70
N GLY A 80 -12.77 -7.59 -0.37
CA GLY A 80 -13.03 -7.13 1.01
C GLY A 80 -11.98 -7.60 2.04
N LYS A 81 -10.76 -7.95 1.60
CA LYS A 81 -9.70 -8.50 2.45
C LYS A 81 -8.69 -7.43 2.87
N TYR A 82 -9.10 -6.57 3.80
CA TYR A 82 -8.28 -5.53 4.40
C TYR A 82 -8.81 -5.21 5.79
N THR A 83 -7.98 -4.60 6.63
CA THR A 83 -8.39 -4.15 7.97
C THR A 83 -8.52 -2.64 8.00
N THR A 84 -9.58 -2.11 8.62
CA THR A 84 -9.78 -0.67 8.79
C THR A 84 -9.39 -0.23 10.20
N TYR A 85 -8.67 0.88 10.29
CA TYR A 85 -8.29 1.55 11.52
C TYR A 85 -8.78 3.00 11.47
N TYR A 86 -9.15 3.54 12.63
CA TYR A 86 -9.64 4.90 12.77
C TYR A 86 -8.71 5.68 13.68
N PHE A 87 -8.43 6.93 13.29
CA PHE A 87 -7.52 7.83 13.97
C PHE A 87 -8.13 9.24 14.04
N ASN A 88 -7.62 10.08 14.93
CA ASN A 88 -7.88 11.51 14.89
C ASN A 88 -7.00 12.19 13.84
N ASP A 89 -7.49 13.24 13.17
CA ASP A 89 -6.74 14.07 12.23
C ASP A 89 -5.39 14.57 12.79
N GLU A 90 -5.31 14.83 14.09
CA GLU A 90 -4.08 15.24 14.78
C GLU A 90 -2.96 14.19 14.66
N GLU A 91 -3.31 12.91 14.49
CA GLU A 91 -2.37 11.80 14.36
C GLU A 91 -1.80 11.65 12.94
N LEU A 92 -2.40 12.30 11.93
CA LEU A 92 -2.03 12.11 10.52
C LEU A 92 -0.55 12.42 10.27
N ASN A 93 -0.06 13.54 10.79
CA ASN A 93 1.33 13.95 10.59
C ASN A 93 2.31 12.96 11.22
N LEU A 94 2.00 12.45 12.41
CA LEU A 94 2.83 11.45 13.08
C LEU A 94 2.79 10.12 12.33
N PHE A 95 1.60 9.69 11.90
CA PHE A 95 1.42 8.48 11.11
C PHE A 95 2.27 8.49 9.84
N ILE A 96 2.19 9.58 9.06
CA ILE A 96 2.98 9.73 7.84
C ILE A 96 4.48 9.70 8.17
N LYS A 97 4.94 10.43 9.19
CA LYS A 97 6.35 10.40 9.61
C LYS A 97 6.83 8.99 9.96
N LEU A 98 6.04 8.21 10.69
CA LEU A 98 6.37 6.83 11.07
C LEU A 98 6.43 5.89 9.87
N ILE A 99 5.52 6.03 8.90
CA ILE A 99 5.59 5.24 7.66
C ILE A 99 6.87 5.57 6.88
N PHE A 100 7.18 6.86 6.70
CA PHE A 100 8.35 7.29 5.94
C PHE A 100 9.68 7.00 6.65
N SER A 101 9.75 7.06 7.99
CA SER A 101 10.97 6.74 8.74
C SER A 101 11.36 5.25 8.63
N ASN A 102 10.40 4.39 8.29
CA ASN A 102 10.60 2.96 8.10
C ASN A 102 10.88 2.57 6.64
N LEU A 103 10.83 3.53 5.70
CA LEU A 103 11.17 3.25 4.31
C LEU A 103 12.69 3.01 4.18
N LYS A 104 13.04 1.88 3.57
CA LYS A 104 14.43 1.49 3.26
C LYS A 104 14.72 1.61 1.78
#